data_AF-D3Y1Y1-F1
#
_entry.id   AF-D3Y1Y1-F1
#
_cell.length_a   1.000
_cell.length_b   1.000
_cell.length_c   1.000
_cell.angle_alpha   90.00
_cell.angle_beta   90.00
_cell.angle_gamma   90.00
#
_symmetry.space_group_name_H-M   'P 1'
#
loop_
_entity.id
_entity.type
_entity.pdbx_description
1 polymer ?
#
loop_
_entity_poly.entity_id
_entity_poly.type
_entity_poly.pdbx_seq_one_letter_code
_entity_poly.pdbx_strand_id
1 'polypeptide(L)'
;LEQDPDSKVACETCTKTNMVMVFGEITTKANVDYEKIVRDTCRKIGFVSDDVGLDADHCKVLVNIEQQSPDIAQGVHGHLTKRPEEIGAGDQGHMFGYATDETPELMPLSHVLATKLGAKLTEVRKNGTCPWLRPDGKTQVTVEYVNEKGAMVPIRVHTVLISTQHD
;
A
#
# COMPACT_ATOMS: atom_id res chain seq x y z
N LEU A 1 -8.18 11.45 -9.02
CA LEU A 1 -9.46 10.92 -8.50
C LEU A 1 -10.31 12.01 -7.84
N GLU A 2 -9.83 12.70 -6.79
CA GLU A 2 -10.61 13.80 -6.15
C GLU A 2 -11.03 14.90 -7.13
N GLN A 3 -10.10 15.37 -7.98
CA GLN A 3 -10.38 16.41 -8.99
C GLN A 3 -10.86 15.84 -10.34
N ASP A 4 -10.56 14.58 -10.63
CA ASP A 4 -10.86 13.91 -11.90
C ASP A 4 -11.07 12.41 -11.63
N PRO A 5 -12.34 11.96 -11.51
CA PRO A 5 -12.69 10.55 -11.31
C PRO A 5 -12.30 9.64 -12.46
N ASP A 6 -12.17 10.18 -13.69
CA ASP A 6 -11.88 9.41 -14.90
C ASP A 6 -10.37 9.28 -15.20
N SER A 7 -9.52 9.76 -14.28
CA SER A 7 -8.07 9.68 -14.40
C SER A 7 -7.62 8.25 -14.69
N LYS A 8 -6.68 8.09 -15.61
CA LYS A 8 -5.96 6.83 -15.83
C LYS A 8 -4.64 6.93 -15.09
N VAL A 9 -4.42 6.04 -14.12
CA VAL A 9 -3.29 6.15 -13.17
C VAL A 9 -2.58 4.79 -13.08
N ALA A 10 -1.34 4.76 -13.55
CA ALA A 10 -0.35 3.70 -13.31
C ALA A 10 0.88 4.35 -12.67
N CYS A 11 0.78 4.67 -11.37
CA CYS A 11 1.79 5.44 -10.65
C CYS A 11 2.63 4.52 -9.77
N GLU A 12 3.84 4.24 -10.23
CA GLU A 12 4.84 3.48 -9.49
C GLU A 12 5.58 4.38 -8.51
N THR A 13 6.14 3.77 -7.45
CA THR A 13 6.99 4.47 -6.49
C THR A 13 8.15 3.59 -6.07
N CYS A 14 9.36 4.14 -6.08
CA CYS A 14 10.53 3.49 -5.49
C CYS A 14 11.27 4.44 -4.56
N THR A 15 12.01 3.88 -3.62
CA THR A 15 12.73 4.67 -2.62
C THR A 15 14.05 4.02 -2.21
N LYS A 16 15.01 4.87 -1.89
CA LYS A 16 16.26 4.51 -1.23
C LYS A 16 16.72 5.70 -0.39
N THR A 17 17.90 5.60 0.22
CA THR A 17 18.49 6.65 1.05
C THR A 17 18.40 7.99 0.34
N ASN A 18 17.74 8.96 1.00
CA ASN A 18 17.60 10.34 0.53
C ASN A 18 16.87 10.52 -0.81
N MET A 19 16.05 9.54 -1.25
CA MET A 19 15.34 9.61 -2.53
C MET A 19 13.99 8.89 -2.52
N VAL A 20 12.99 9.55 -3.10
CA VAL A 20 11.74 8.95 -3.56
C VAL A 20 11.58 9.28 -5.05
N MET A 21 11.25 8.29 -5.86
CA MET A 21 10.89 8.50 -7.26
C MET A 21 9.45 8.02 -7.47
N VAL A 22 8.65 8.85 -8.14
CA VAL A 22 7.35 8.47 -8.70
C VAL A 22 7.47 8.44 -10.22
N PHE A 23 6.98 7.36 -10.84
CA PHE A 23 7.15 7.14 -12.27
C PHE A 23 6.03 6.29 -12.86
N GLY A 24 5.88 6.28 -14.19
CA GLY A 24 4.84 5.54 -14.89
C GLY A 24 3.91 6.46 -15.68
N GLU A 25 2.66 6.05 -15.88
CA GLU A 25 1.75 6.72 -16.80
C GLU A 25 0.50 7.27 -16.10
N ILE A 26 0.28 8.58 -16.21
CA ILE A 26 -0.92 9.26 -15.71
C ILE A 26 -1.51 10.16 -16.79
N THR A 27 -2.76 9.86 -17.17
CA THR A 27 -3.60 10.75 -17.98
C THR A 27 -4.72 11.29 -17.09
N THR A 28 -4.66 12.58 -16.77
CA THR A 28 -5.60 13.24 -15.85
C THR A 28 -5.84 14.70 -16.23
N LYS A 29 -7.01 15.23 -15.89
CA LYS A 29 -7.33 16.66 -15.90
C LYS A 29 -6.96 17.37 -14.59
N ALA A 30 -6.62 16.60 -13.55
CA ALA A 30 -6.26 17.15 -12.24
C ALA A 30 -4.97 17.95 -12.32
N ASN A 31 -4.89 19.03 -11.53
CA ASN A 31 -3.63 19.71 -11.28
C ASN A 31 -2.97 19.07 -10.06
N VAL A 32 -1.89 18.33 -10.28
CA VAL A 32 -1.24 17.49 -9.27
C VAL A 32 0.18 17.98 -9.00
N ASP A 33 0.43 18.37 -7.76
CA ASP A 33 1.78 18.59 -7.25
C ASP A 33 2.31 17.28 -6.65
N TYR A 34 2.98 16.48 -7.49
CA TYR A 34 3.51 15.17 -7.11
C TYR A 34 4.53 15.28 -5.96
N GLU A 35 5.39 16.30 -6.00
CA GLU A 35 6.40 16.49 -4.97
C GLU A 35 5.76 16.74 -3.62
N LYS A 36 4.79 17.67 -3.55
CA LYS A 36 4.05 17.94 -2.32
C LYS A 36 3.36 16.69 -1.79
N ILE A 37 2.71 15.89 -2.65
CA ILE A 37 2.03 14.66 -2.24
C ILE A 37 3.01 13.64 -1.66
N VAL A 38 4.17 13.45 -2.30
CA VAL A 38 5.23 12.55 -1.81
C VAL A 38 5.69 12.99 -0.43
N ARG A 39 6.05 14.27 -0.27
CA ARG A 39 6.55 14.82 1.00
C ARG A 39 5.51 14.73 2.10
N ASP A 40 4.26 15.10 1.83
CA ASP A 40 3.15 15.02 2.79
C ASP A 40 2.89 13.59 3.24
N THR A 41 2.99 12.63 2.31
CA THR A 41 2.81 11.20 2.61
C THR A 41 3.94 10.68 3.51
N CYS A 42 5.20 10.96 3.18
CA CYS A 42 6.36 10.59 4.02
C CYS A 42 6.26 11.21 5.43
N ARG A 43 5.90 12.49 5.52
CA ARG A 43 5.73 13.20 6.79
C ARG A 43 4.61 12.59 7.64
N LYS A 44 3.46 12.24 7.04
CA LYS A 44 2.34 11.58 7.73
C LYS A 44 2.69 10.18 8.25
N ILE A 45 3.58 9.46 7.56
CA ILE A 45 4.11 8.17 8.02
C ILE A 45 5.01 8.38 9.26
N GLY A 46 5.81 9.44 9.25
CA GLY A 46 6.72 9.82 10.35
C GLY A 46 8.19 9.85 9.94
N PHE A 47 8.48 9.86 8.64
CA PHE A 47 9.82 10.04 8.10
C PHE A 47 10.13 11.54 8.01
N VAL A 48 10.73 12.08 9.07
CA VAL A 48 10.93 13.52 9.28
C VAL A 48 12.39 13.90 9.57
N SER A 49 13.30 12.93 9.51
CA SER A 49 14.73 13.14 9.68
C SER A 49 15.53 11.97 9.12
N ASP A 50 16.80 12.21 8.80
CA ASP A 50 17.72 11.14 8.40
C ASP A 50 17.91 10.10 9.51
N ASP A 51 17.79 10.50 10.78
CA ASP A 51 17.88 9.57 11.93
C ASP A 51 16.82 8.48 11.86
N VAL A 52 15.62 8.78 11.37
CA VAL A 52 14.55 7.78 11.20
C VAL A 52 14.56 7.08 9.85
N GLY A 53 15.54 7.40 8.99
CA GLY A 53 15.84 6.72 7.73
C GLY A 53 15.44 7.48 6.46
N LEU A 54 14.65 8.54 6.57
CA LEU A 54 14.30 9.44 5.48
C LEU A 54 13.75 10.75 6.06
N ASP A 55 14.20 11.88 5.53
CA ASP A 55 13.65 13.20 5.83
C ASP A 55 12.72 13.66 4.70
N ALA A 56 11.42 13.78 4.96
CA ALA A 56 10.43 14.20 3.97
C ALA A 56 10.67 15.60 3.39
N ASP A 57 11.32 16.51 4.13
CA ASP A 57 11.54 17.88 3.70
C ASP A 57 12.85 18.05 2.92
N HIS A 58 13.81 17.14 3.14
CA HIS A 58 15.14 17.22 2.53
C HIS A 58 15.43 16.13 1.48
N CYS A 59 14.60 15.08 1.40
CA CYS A 59 14.82 14.03 0.41
C CYS A 59 14.62 14.53 -1.03
N LYS A 60 15.34 13.90 -1.97
CA LYS A 60 15.13 14.13 -3.40
C LYS A 60 13.80 13.50 -3.82
N VAL A 61 12.96 14.28 -4.48
CA VAL A 61 11.76 13.76 -5.14
C VAL A 61 11.97 13.81 -6.65
N LEU A 62 12.01 12.65 -7.28
CA LEU A 62 12.14 12.51 -8.73
C LEU A 62 10.78 12.15 -9.32
N VAL A 63 10.39 12.83 -10.39
CA VAL A 63 9.12 12.61 -11.07
C VAL A 63 9.42 12.28 -12.52
N ASN A 64 9.06 11.06 -12.94
CA ASN A 64 9.15 10.61 -14.33
C ASN A 64 7.82 10.02 -14.77
N ILE A 65 6.83 10.90 -14.92
CA ILE A 65 5.45 10.55 -15.26
C ILE A 65 5.15 11.01 -16.67
N GLU A 66 4.71 10.10 -17.52
CA GLU A 66 4.23 10.36 -18.87
C GLU A 66 2.71 10.17 -18.96
N GLN A 67 2.12 10.45 -20.12
CA GLN A 67 0.73 10.08 -20.37
C GLN A 67 0.61 8.59 -20.65
N GLN A 68 -0.56 8.03 -20.40
CA GLN A 68 -0.88 6.68 -20.87
C GLN A 68 -0.68 6.58 -22.38
N SER A 69 -0.04 5.49 -22.83
CA SER A 69 0.13 5.20 -24.25
C SER A 69 -1.21 5.30 -25.01
N PRO A 70 -1.26 6.04 -26.14
CA PRO A 70 -2.48 6.16 -26.93
C PRO A 70 -2.96 4.82 -27.49
N ASP A 71 -2.04 3.88 -27.73
CA ASP A 71 -2.37 2.53 -28.23
C ASP A 71 -3.12 1.69 -27.18
N ILE A 72 -2.77 1.87 -25.90
CA ILE A 72 -3.50 1.28 -24.78
C ILE A 72 -4.85 2.00 -24.63
N ALA A 73 -4.84 3.34 -24.67
CA ALA A 73 -6.03 4.15 -24.45
C ALA A 73 -7.15 3.87 -25.47
N GLN A 74 -6.82 3.69 -26.75
CA GLN A 74 -7.80 3.34 -27.79
C GLN A 74 -8.40 1.94 -27.57
N GLY A 75 -7.56 0.98 -27.17
CA GLY A 75 -7.96 -0.42 -27.02
C GLY A 75 -8.84 -0.64 -25.78
N VAL A 76 -8.48 -0.01 -24.66
CA VAL A 76 -9.12 -0.22 -23.35
C VAL A 76 -10.40 0.60 -23.24
N HIS A 77 -10.29 1.94 -23.31
CA HIS A 77 -11.39 2.86 -23.02
C HIS A 77 -11.76 3.77 -24.22
N GLY A 78 -11.18 3.53 -25.40
CA GLY A 78 -11.45 4.30 -26.61
C GLY A 78 -11.17 5.79 -26.43
N HIS A 79 -10.10 6.18 -25.74
CA HIS A 79 -9.85 7.58 -25.36
C HIS A 79 -11.02 8.23 -24.59
N LEU A 80 -11.67 7.46 -23.69
CA LEU A 80 -12.81 7.88 -22.85
C LEU A 80 -14.13 8.01 -23.64
N THR A 81 -14.25 7.36 -24.80
CA THR A 81 -15.49 7.35 -25.58
C THR A 81 -16.34 6.10 -25.36
N LYS A 82 -15.75 5.02 -24.83
CA LYS A 82 -16.49 3.78 -24.55
C LYS A 82 -17.43 3.96 -23.36
N ARG A 83 -18.61 3.34 -23.43
CA ARG A 83 -19.52 3.25 -22.29
C ARG A 83 -18.93 2.29 -21.23
N PRO A 84 -19.30 2.42 -19.94
CA PRO A 84 -18.74 1.58 -18.88
C PRO A 84 -18.79 0.07 -19.16
N GLU A 85 -19.88 -0.41 -19.75
CA GLU A 85 -20.08 -1.82 -20.13
C GLU A 85 -19.25 -2.29 -21.33
N GLU A 86 -18.63 -1.36 -22.07
CA GLU A 86 -17.81 -1.61 -23.26
C GLU A 86 -16.30 -1.46 -22.98
N ILE A 87 -15.92 -0.99 -21.79
CA ILE A 87 -14.52 -0.82 -21.38
C ILE A 87 -13.86 -2.19 -21.31
N GLY A 88 -12.77 -2.36 -22.05
CA GLY A 88 -11.94 -3.56 -22.00
C GLY A 88 -11.15 -3.66 -20.70
N ALA A 89 -10.64 -4.84 -20.38
CA ALA A 89 -9.66 -4.99 -19.31
C ALA A 89 -8.43 -4.11 -19.62
N GLY A 90 -7.85 -3.48 -18.59
CA GLY A 90 -6.69 -2.60 -18.75
C GLY A 90 -5.41 -3.33 -19.13
N ASP A 91 -5.32 -4.63 -18.82
CA ASP A 91 -4.25 -5.54 -19.19
C ASP A 91 -4.73 -7.00 -19.11
N GLN A 92 -3.95 -7.93 -19.63
CA GLN A 92 -4.17 -9.38 -19.45
C GLN A 92 -3.70 -9.86 -18.06
N GLY A 93 -4.35 -10.89 -17.52
CA GLY A 93 -3.94 -11.50 -16.26
C GLY A 93 -5.03 -12.35 -15.62
N HIS A 94 -4.74 -12.88 -14.44
CA HIS A 94 -5.72 -13.59 -13.61
C HIS A 94 -5.66 -13.09 -12.17
N MET A 95 -6.80 -13.17 -11.47
CA MET A 95 -6.93 -12.71 -10.09
C MET A 95 -7.59 -13.81 -9.25
N PHE A 96 -7.19 -13.93 -7.99
CA PHE A 96 -7.78 -14.88 -7.05
C PHE A 96 -8.46 -14.12 -5.90
N GLY A 97 -9.69 -14.51 -5.61
CA GLY A 97 -10.38 -14.16 -4.37
C GLY A 97 -10.26 -15.31 -3.38
N TYR A 98 -10.12 -15.00 -2.10
CA TYR A 98 -10.11 -15.98 -1.03
C TYR A 98 -10.95 -15.48 0.15
N ALA A 99 -11.65 -16.38 0.82
CA ALA A 99 -12.38 -16.12 2.05
C ALA A 99 -12.38 -17.40 2.90
N THR A 100 -12.39 -17.24 4.22
CA THR A 100 -12.44 -18.33 5.22
C THR A 100 -13.27 -17.85 6.41
N ASP A 101 -14.13 -18.70 6.96
CA ASP A 101 -15.01 -18.35 8.07
C ASP A 101 -14.33 -18.37 9.45
N GLU A 102 -13.02 -18.62 9.50
CA GLU A 102 -12.25 -18.67 10.75
C GLU A 102 -12.16 -17.32 11.49
N THR A 103 -12.53 -16.20 10.84
CA THR A 103 -12.70 -14.88 11.48
C THR A 103 -13.96 -14.16 10.99
N PRO A 104 -14.53 -13.22 11.78
CA PRO A 104 -15.70 -12.44 11.37
C PRO A 104 -15.51 -11.62 10.08
N GLU A 105 -14.29 -11.17 9.81
CA GLU A 105 -13.91 -10.44 8.59
C GLU A 105 -13.59 -11.36 7.39
N LEU A 106 -13.85 -12.66 7.52
CA LEU A 106 -13.68 -13.70 6.51
C LEU A 106 -12.23 -13.88 5.98
N MET A 107 -11.24 -13.62 6.84
CA MET A 107 -9.81 -13.69 6.52
C MET A 107 -9.06 -14.68 7.41
N PRO A 108 -7.89 -15.21 6.98
CA PRO A 108 -7.08 -16.07 7.83
C PRO A 108 -6.67 -15.39 9.14
N LEU A 109 -6.85 -16.05 10.28
CA LEU A 109 -6.50 -15.51 11.59
C LEU A 109 -5.01 -15.15 11.67
N SER A 110 -4.13 -15.95 11.07
CA SER A 110 -2.69 -15.65 10.96
C SER A 110 -2.42 -14.30 10.28
N HIS A 111 -3.11 -14.01 9.17
CA HIS A 111 -3.04 -12.73 8.48
C HIS A 111 -3.63 -11.60 9.32
N VAL A 112 -4.84 -11.79 9.87
CA VAL A 112 -5.55 -10.80 10.68
C VAL A 112 -4.70 -10.36 11.88
N LEU A 113 -4.11 -11.32 12.61
CA LEU A 113 -3.28 -11.01 13.77
C LEU A 113 -1.99 -10.28 13.39
N ALA A 114 -1.27 -10.73 12.37
CA ALA A 114 -0.06 -10.05 11.91
C ALA A 114 -0.38 -8.61 11.47
N THR A 115 -1.42 -8.41 10.66
CA THR A 115 -1.87 -7.08 10.21
C THR A 115 -2.25 -6.18 11.38
N LYS A 116 -3.02 -6.69 12.36
CA LYS A 116 -3.43 -5.92 13.55
C LYS A 116 -2.24 -5.57 14.44
N LEU A 117 -1.23 -6.44 14.56
CA LEU A 117 -0.01 -6.14 15.31
C LEU A 117 0.79 -5.00 14.65
N GLY A 118 0.93 -5.00 13.31
CA GLY A 118 1.59 -3.92 12.58
C GLY A 118 0.86 -2.57 12.73
N ALA A 119 -0.48 -2.60 12.68
CA ALA A 119 -1.30 -1.42 12.95
C ALA A 119 -1.13 -0.92 14.40
N LYS A 120 -1.15 -1.83 15.38
CA LYS A 120 -0.96 -1.48 16.80
C LYS A 120 0.42 -0.89 17.07
N LEU A 121 1.48 -1.42 16.43
CA LEU A 121 2.84 -0.88 16.52
C LEU A 121 2.89 0.59 16.08
N THR A 122 2.20 0.92 14.98
CA THR A 122 2.07 2.31 14.52
C THR A 122 1.24 3.17 15.48
N GLU A 123 0.14 2.63 16.02
CA GLU A 123 -0.71 3.34 16.99
C GLU A 123 0.07 3.74 18.25
N VAL A 124 0.81 2.80 18.85
CA VAL A 124 1.56 3.05 20.09
C VAL A 124 2.76 3.96 19.90
N ARG A 125 3.31 4.03 18.67
CA ARG A 125 4.28 5.05 18.28
C ARG A 125 3.63 6.42 18.18
N LYS A 126 2.52 6.54 17.44
CA LYS A 126 1.86 7.83 17.17
C LYS A 126 1.19 8.45 18.38
N ASN A 127 0.73 7.64 19.34
CA ASN A 127 0.12 8.13 20.58
C ASN A 127 1.12 8.34 21.72
N GLY A 128 2.42 8.05 21.49
CA GLY A 128 3.48 8.25 22.48
C GLY A 128 3.59 7.19 23.58
N THR A 129 2.82 6.09 23.52
CA THR A 129 2.94 4.99 24.50
C THR A 129 4.32 4.34 24.47
N CYS A 130 4.89 4.19 23.26
CA CYS A 130 6.23 3.66 23.05
C CYS A 130 7.05 4.69 22.23
N PRO A 131 7.58 5.75 22.86
CA PRO A 131 8.18 6.88 22.16
C PRO A 131 9.51 6.54 21.47
N TRP A 132 10.17 5.46 21.88
CA TRP A 132 11.39 4.94 21.28
C TRP A 132 11.17 4.27 19.91
N LEU A 133 9.91 4.04 19.50
CA LEU A 133 9.59 3.43 18.22
C LEU A 133 9.84 4.36 17.04
N ARG A 134 10.48 3.83 16.01
CA ARG A 134 10.61 4.48 14.70
C ARG A 134 9.62 3.88 13.68
N PRO A 135 9.44 4.49 12.49
CA PRO A 135 8.34 4.14 11.60
C PRO A 135 8.40 2.74 10.94
N ASP A 136 9.59 2.15 10.75
CA ASP A 136 9.72 0.84 10.10
C ASP A 136 9.51 -0.32 11.09
N GLY A 137 8.61 -1.24 10.76
CA GLY A 137 8.26 -2.38 11.60
C GLY A 137 7.62 -3.53 10.82
N LYS A 138 7.90 -4.75 11.29
CA LYS A 138 7.48 -6.01 10.69
C LYS A 138 6.94 -6.95 11.75
N THR A 139 5.91 -7.69 11.38
CA THR A 139 5.22 -8.63 12.27
C THR A 139 4.94 -9.94 11.55
N GLN A 140 5.07 -11.06 12.25
CA GLN A 140 4.75 -12.38 11.73
C GLN A 140 4.11 -13.22 12.82
N VAL A 141 3.06 -13.98 12.46
CA VAL A 141 2.32 -14.83 13.39
C VAL A 141 2.20 -16.22 12.79
N THR A 142 2.64 -17.22 13.54
CA THR A 142 2.42 -18.63 13.22
C THR A 142 1.28 -19.14 14.09
N VAL A 143 0.24 -19.68 13.46
CA VAL A 143 -0.94 -20.22 14.12
C VAL A 143 -0.99 -21.72 13.88
N GLU A 144 -1.30 -22.47 14.94
CA GLU A 144 -1.56 -23.89 14.89
C GLU A 144 -3.03 -24.11 14.53
N TYR A 145 -3.29 -24.96 13.54
CA TYR A 145 -4.62 -25.21 12.98
C TYR A 145 -4.95 -26.69 13.00
N VAL A 146 -6.24 -26.99 13.05
CA VAL A 146 -6.79 -28.29 12.64
C VAL A 146 -7.64 -28.12 11.38
N ASN A 147 -7.59 -29.12 10.51
CA ASN A 147 -8.45 -29.20 9.34
C ASN A 147 -9.73 -29.97 9.70
N GLU A 148 -10.86 -29.29 9.73
CA GLU A 148 -12.18 -29.90 9.91
C GLU A 148 -12.93 -29.94 8.58
N LYS A 149 -12.83 -31.07 7.87
CA LYS A 149 -13.54 -31.32 6.61
C LYS A 149 -13.28 -30.25 5.53
N GLY A 150 -12.09 -29.65 5.52
CA GLY A 150 -11.68 -28.59 4.61
C GLY A 150 -11.70 -27.19 5.22
N ALA A 151 -12.41 -26.99 6.34
CA ALA A 151 -12.41 -25.72 7.06
C ALA A 151 -11.20 -25.63 8.00
N MET A 152 -10.57 -24.45 8.06
CA MET A 152 -9.43 -24.20 8.93
C MET A 152 -9.93 -23.71 10.30
N VAL A 153 -9.66 -24.47 11.36
CA VAL A 153 -10.04 -24.08 12.72
C VAL A 153 -8.78 -23.73 13.51
N PRO A 154 -8.57 -22.46 13.89
CA PRO A 154 -7.41 -22.06 14.68
C PRO A 154 -7.45 -22.66 16.09
N ILE A 155 -6.36 -23.26 16.55
CA ILE A 155 -6.23 -23.84 17.89
C ILE A 155 -5.52 -22.89 18.84
N ARG A 156 -4.35 -22.41 18.44
CA ARG A 156 -3.53 -21.48 19.25
C ARG A 156 -2.54 -20.70 18.40
N VAL A 157 -2.10 -19.57 18.92
CA VAL A 157 -0.92 -18.89 18.40
C VAL A 157 0.33 -19.63 18.87
N HIS A 158 1.13 -20.12 17.91
CA HIS A 158 2.35 -20.85 18.20
C HIS A 158 3.53 -19.90 18.44
N THR A 159 3.74 -18.97 17.52
CA THR A 159 4.87 -18.03 17.56
C THR A 159 4.42 -16.65 17.10
N VAL A 160 4.89 -15.62 17.80
CA VAL A 160 4.77 -14.22 17.41
C VAL A 160 6.17 -13.65 17.26
N LEU A 161 6.42 -13.01 16.12
CA LEU A 161 7.64 -12.27 15.83
C LEU A 161 7.28 -10.81 15.57
N ILE A 162 8.03 -9.90 16.20
CA ILE A 162 7.99 -8.47 15.92
C ILE A 162 9.44 -7.99 15.79
N SER A 163 9.73 -7.34 14.67
CA SER A 163 10.97 -6.59 14.47
C SER A 163 10.60 -5.15 14.19
N THR A 164 11.04 -4.24 15.02
CA THR A 164 10.69 -2.82 14.91
C THR A 164 11.95 -1.98 15.00
N GLN A 165 12.00 -0.93 14.19
CA GLN A 165 13.02 0.08 14.27
C GLN A 165 12.84 0.87 15.57
N HIS A 166 13.94 1.26 16.19
CA HIS A 166 13.99 1.98 17.46
C HIS A 166 15.13 3.01 17.46
N ASP A 167 15.14 3.89 18.46
CA ASP A 167 16.24 4.83 18.74
C ASP A 167 17.47 4.18 19.41
#